data_AF-A0A837F7B6-F1
#
_entry.id   AF-A0A837F7B6-F1
#
_cell.length_a   1.000
_cell.length_b   1.000
_cell.length_c   1.000
_cell.angle_alpha   90.00
_cell.angle_beta   90.00
_cell.angle_gamma   90.00
#
_symmetry.space_group_name_H-M   'P 1'
#
loop_
_entity.id
_entity.type
_entity.pdbx_description
1 polymer ?
#
loop_
_entity_poly.entity_id
_entity_poly.type
_entity_poly.pdbx_seq_one_letter_code
_entity_poly.pdbx_strand_id
1 'polypeptide(L)'
;MNRVTAIIVAVVACIIVSLVWVANHYRDNAISFKDQRDKATVRAETSEAISNNVITTMNLIRDISQATQNAKNELAQKGETRIVYIRQELEGDPCANQLVPSAAADSLREYADSLRTSPGGSDKR
;
A
#
# COMPACT_ATOMS: atom_id res chain seq x y z
N MET A 1 25.56 37.38 -69.09
CA MET A 1 24.87 37.89 -67.87
C MET A 1 25.62 39.09 -67.35
N ASN A 2 24.95 40.20 -67.04
CA ASN A 2 25.61 41.39 -66.50
C ASN A 2 25.97 41.17 -65.02
N ARG A 3 27.09 41.73 -64.55
CA ARG A 3 27.56 41.56 -63.15
C ARG A 3 26.48 41.95 -62.13
N VAL A 4 25.71 43.00 -62.44
CA VAL A 4 24.58 43.47 -61.62
C VAL A 4 23.48 42.42 -61.49
N THR A 5 23.13 41.74 -62.59
CA THR A 5 22.11 40.69 -62.59
C THR A 5 22.54 39.50 -61.71
N ALA A 6 23.82 39.13 -61.74
CA ALA A 6 24.35 38.05 -60.89
C ALA A 6 24.32 38.41 -59.40
N ILE A 7 24.64 39.66 -59.05
CA ILE A 7 24.58 40.14 -57.66
C ILE A 7 23.15 40.14 -57.14
N ILE A 8 22.18 40.61 -57.93
CA ILE A 8 20.76 40.63 -57.54
C ILE A 8 20.26 39.19 -57.29
N VAL A 9 20.57 38.25 -58.19
CA VAL A 9 20.19 36.84 -58.03
C VAL A 9 20.82 36.23 -56.77
N ALA A 10 22.09 36.52 -56.49
CA ALA A 10 22.76 36.04 -55.28
C ALA A 10 22.12 36.58 -53.99
N VAL A 11 21.74 37.86 -53.97
CA VAL A 11 21.06 38.47 -52.82
C VAL A 11 19.68 37.86 -52.61
N VAL A 12 18.89 37.70 -53.67
CA VAL A 12 17.57 37.07 -53.59
C VAL A 12 17.67 35.63 -53.10
N ALA A 13 18.63 34.85 -53.60
CA ALA A 13 18.87 33.49 -53.13
C ALA A 13 19.25 33.46 -51.63
N CYS A 14 20.11 34.38 -51.17
CA CYS A 14 20.46 34.48 -49.74
C CYS A 14 19.24 34.83 -48.87
N ILE A 15 18.37 35.72 -49.34
CA ILE A 15 17.13 36.08 -48.62
C ILE A 15 16.21 34.85 -48.52
N ILE A 16 16.03 34.09 -49.60
CA ILE A 16 15.18 32.89 -49.58
C ILE A 16 15.73 31.83 -48.61
N VAL A 17 17.03 31.55 -48.66
CA VAL A 17 17.66 30.56 -47.76
C VAL A 17 17.56 30.97 -46.30
N SER A 18 17.82 32.25 -45.99
CA SER A 18 17.70 32.76 -44.61
C SER A 18 16.26 32.69 -44.08
N LEU A 19 15.26 33.01 -44.90
CA LEU A 19 13.86 32.89 -44.52
C LEU A 19 13.44 31.43 -44.24
N VAL A 20 13.89 30.48 -45.07
CA VAL A 20 13.61 29.05 -44.87
C VAL A 20 14.26 28.55 -43.56
N TRP A 21 15.50 28.95 -43.29
CA TRP A 21 16.20 28.56 -42.06
C TRP A 21 15.51 29.10 -40.81
N VAL A 22 15.13 30.37 -40.81
CA VAL A 22 14.40 30.99 -39.69
C VAL A 22 13.05 30.30 -39.48
N ALA A 23 12.29 30.08 -40.55
CA ALA A 23 11.00 29.40 -40.45
C ALA A 23 11.12 27.98 -39.88
N ASN A 24 12.15 27.24 -40.28
CA ASN A 24 12.38 25.90 -39.75
C ASN A 24 12.81 25.92 -38.28
N HIS A 25 13.70 26.84 -37.91
CA HIS A 25 14.14 27.00 -36.52
C HIS A 25 12.97 27.30 -35.57
N TYR A 26 12.04 28.18 -35.97
CA TYR A 26 10.85 28.46 -35.17
C TYR A 26 9.88 27.27 -35.10
N ARG A 27 9.74 26.48 -36.17
CA ARG A 27 8.94 25.24 -36.16
C ARG A 27 9.50 24.20 -35.20
N ASP A 28 10.80 23.94 -35.28
CA ASP A 28 11.46 22.94 -34.44
C ASP A 28 11.35 23.31 -32.96
N ASN A 29 11.50 24.60 -32.64
CA ASN A 29 11.27 25.12 -31.30
C ASN A 29 9.83 24.87 -30.85
N ALA A 30 8.82 25.21 -31.66
CA ALA A 30 7.42 24.99 -31.31
C ALA A 30 7.05 23.51 -31.09
N ILE A 31 7.62 22.60 -31.90
CA ILE A 31 7.43 21.15 -31.75
C ILE A 31 8.05 20.67 -30.44
N SER A 32 9.27 21.12 -30.12
CA SER A 32 9.94 20.73 -28.86
C SER A 32 9.20 21.21 -27.61
N PHE A 33 8.61 22.41 -27.64
CA PHE A 33 7.81 22.92 -26.52
C PHE A 33 6.50 22.14 -26.36
N LYS A 34 5.88 21.74 -27.47
CA LYS A 34 4.67 20.90 -27.44
C LYS A 34 4.98 19.51 -26.88
N ASP A 35 6.05 18.88 -27.34
CA ASP A 35 6.49 17.55 -26.85
C ASP A 35 6.79 17.57 -25.35
N GLN A 36 7.50 18.59 -24.87
CA GLN A 36 7.76 18.76 -23.44
C GLN A 36 6.48 18.92 -22.62
N ARG A 37 5.50 19.68 -23.12
CA ARG A 37 4.20 19.83 -22.47
C ARG A 37 3.41 18.53 -22.46
N ASP A 38 3.36 17.80 -23.57
CA ASP A 38 2.65 16.53 -23.64
C ASP A 38 3.29 15.52 -22.68
N LYS A 39 4.63 15.46 -22.63
CA LYS A 39 5.35 14.62 -21.66
C LYS A 39 5.09 15.03 -20.20
N ALA A 40 5.07 16.32 -19.92
CA ALA A 40 4.74 16.81 -18.57
C ALA A 40 3.29 16.52 -18.19
N THR A 41 2.36 16.64 -19.14
CA THR A 41 0.93 16.35 -18.95
C THR A 41 0.71 14.87 -18.69
N VAL A 42 1.30 13.99 -19.50
CA VAL A 42 1.26 12.54 -19.28
C VAL A 42 1.87 12.17 -17.92
N ARG A 43 2.97 12.84 -17.51
CA ARG A 43 3.58 12.62 -16.20
C ARG A 43 2.70 13.11 -15.05
N ALA A 44 1.97 14.21 -15.26
CA ALA A 44 1.03 14.74 -14.29
C ALA A 44 -0.20 13.84 -14.16
N GLU A 45 -0.82 13.43 -15.27
CA GLU A 45 -1.95 12.50 -15.30
C GLU A 45 -1.58 11.15 -14.67
N THR A 46 -0.40 10.61 -14.98
CA THR A 46 0.08 9.38 -14.34
C THR A 46 0.32 9.57 -12.84
N SER A 47 0.83 10.73 -12.40
CA SER A 47 1.00 11.04 -10.97
C SER A 47 -0.34 11.24 -10.26
N GLU A 48 -1.32 11.86 -10.91
CA GLU A 48 -2.67 12.06 -10.40
C GLU A 48 -3.41 10.72 -10.29
N ALA A 49 -3.32 9.86 -11.31
CA ALA A 49 -3.87 8.51 -11.28
C ALA A 49 -3.22 7.66 -10.18
N ILE A 50 -1.91 7.74 -9.98
CA ILE A 50 -1.22 7.05 -8.89
C ILE A 50 -1.69 7.62 -7.53
N SER A 51 -1.81 8.94 -7.40
CA SER A 51 -2.23 9.58 -6.14
C SER A 51 -3.66 9.19 -5.76
N ASN A 52 -4.60 9.17 -6.70
CA ASN A 52 -5.98 8.74 -6.46
C ASN A 52 -6.07 7.28 -6.01
N ASN A 53 -5.27 6.39 -6.61
CA ASN A 53 -5.19 4.99 -6.19
C ASN A 53 -4.61 4.84 -4.76
N VAL A 54 -3.56 5.60 -4.45
CA VAL A 54 -2.94 5.59 -3.11
C VAL A 54 -3.90 6.15 -2.05
N ILE A 55 -4.58 7.26 -2.31
CA ILE A 55 -5.57 7.86 -1.39
C ILE A 55 -6.73 6.88 -1.14
N THR A 56 -7.26 6.28 -2.21
CA THR A 56 -8.33 5.27 -2.11
C THR A 56 -7.88 4.08 -1.26
N THR A 57 -6.66 3.59 -1.49
CA THR A 57 -6.08 2.48 -0.72
C THR A 57 -5.89 2.86 0.75
N MET A 58 -5.45 4.10 1.04
CA MET A 58 -5.23 4.56 2.40
C MET A 58 -6.54 4.71 3.18
N ASN A 59 -7.59 5.19 2.52
CA ASN A 59 -8.94 5.21 3.09
C ASN A 59 -9.46 3.80 3.37
N LEU A 60 -9.29 2.87 2.41
CA LEU A 60 -9.67 1.47 2.59
C LEU A 60 -8.93 0.82 3.78
N ILE A 61 -7.62 1.04 3.90
CA ILE A 61 -6.82 0.52 5.02
C ILE A 61 -7.31 1.10 6.35
N ARG A 62 -7.61 2.41 6.39
CA ARG A 62 -8.16 3.05 7.59
C ARG A 62 -9.50 2.44 7.97
N ASP A 63 -10.41 2.26 7.02
CA ASP A 63 -11.75 1.70 7.27
C ASP A 63 -11.66 0.26 7.77
N ILE A 64 -10.81 -0.58 7.16
CA ILE A 64 -10.57 -1.95 7.61
C ILE A 64 -9.98 -1.95 9.03
N SER A 65 -9.00 -1.07 9.30
CA SER A 65 -8.39 -0.96 10.62
C SER A 65 -9.40 -0.54 11.67
N GLN A 66 -10.22 0.47 11.38
CA GLN A 66 -11.27 0.97 12.28
C GLN A 66 -12.34 -0.10 12.53
N ALA A 67 -12.83 -0.77 11.48
CA ALA A 67 -13.77 -1.87 11.63
C ALA A 67 -13.20 -3.01 12.49
N THR A 68 -11.93 -3.35 12.28
CA THR A 68 -11.22 -4.38 13.07
C THR A 68 -11.07 -3.97 14.53
N GLN A 69 -10.69 -2.72 14.81
CA GLN A 69 -10.57 -2.20 16.18
C GLN A 69 -11.94 -2.17 16.88
N ASN A 70 -12.98 -1.73 16.19
CA ASN A 70 -14.34 -1.72 16.71
C ASN A 70 -14.82 -3.14 17.06
N ALA A 71 -14.62 -4.10 16.15
CA ALA A 71 -14.95 -5.50 16.41
C ALA A 71 -14.16 -6.06 17.61
N LYS A 72 -12.88 -5.70 17.75
CA LYS A 72 -12.08 -6.07 18.92
C LYS A 72 -12.66 -5.52 20.23
N ASN A 73 -13.04 -4.24 20.24
CA ASN A 73 -13.62 -3.60 21.41
C ASN A 73 -14.97 -4.22 21.79
N GLU A 74 -15.82 -4.49 20.79
CA GLU A 74 -17.11 -5.16 21.00
C GLU A 74 -16.92 -6.57 21.57
N LEU A 75 -15.96 -7.33 21.03
CA LEU A 75 -15.63 -8.67 21.53
C LEU A 75 -15.08 -8.61 22.96
N ALA A 76 -14.22 -7.65 23.28
CA ALA A 76 -13.69 -7.46 24.63
C ALA A 76 -14.83 -7.15 25.62
N GLN A 77 -15.71 -6.21 25.28
CA GLN A 77 -16.86 -5.83 26.12
C GLN A 77 -17.83 -7.01 26.32
N LYS A 78 -18.13 -7.76 25.26
CA LYS A 78 -18.98 -8.95 25.34
C LYS A 78 -18.34 -10.06 26.17
N GLY A 79 -17.02 -10.21 26.08
CA GLY A 79 -16.22 -11.10 26.91
C GLY A 79 -16.26 -10.71 28.39
N GLU A 80 -16.00 -9.44 28.73
CA GLU A 80 -16.07 -8.93 30.10
C GLU A 80 -17.46 -9.13 30.71
N THR A 81 -18.52 -8.82 29.96
CA THR A 81 -19.90 -9.03 30.40
C THR A 81 -20.17 -10.51 30.70
N ARG A 82 -19.70 -11.41 29.85
CA ARG A 82 -19.87 -12.86 30.04
C ARG A 82 -19.06 -13.37 31.24
N ILE A 83 -17.86 -12.87 31.47
CA ILE A 83 -17.03 -13.24 32.63
C ILE A 83 -17.72 -12.82 33.94
N VAL A 84 -18.27 -11.61 34.00
CA VAL A 84 -19.02 -11.13 35.18
C VAL A 84 -20.23 -12.02 35.44
N TYR A 85 -21.01 -12.34 34.40
CA TYR A 85 -22.17 -13.21 34.51
C TYR A 85 -21.80 -14.61 35.05
N ILE A 86 -20.77 -15.24 34.47
CA ILE A 86 -20.32 -16.57 34.90
C ILE A 86 -19.83 -16.53 36.35
N ARG A 87 -19.07 -15.50 36.74
CA ARG A 87 -18.63 -15.36 38.14
C ARG A 87 -19.81 -15.24 39.10
N GLN A 88 -20.84 -14.48 38.73
CA GLN A 88 -22.05 -14.34 39.54
C GLN A 88 -22.78 -15.68 39.72
N GLU A 89 -22.87 -16.51 38.67
CA GLU A 89 -23.47 -17.86 38.79
C GLU A 89 -22.61 -18.81 39.63
N LEU A 90 -21.28 -18.70 39.56
CA LEU A 90 -20.35 -19.58 40.29
C LEU A 90 -20.18 -19.21 41.77
N GLU A 91 -20.54 -17.99 42.20
CA GLU A 91 -20.46 -17.57 43.62
C GLU A 91 -21.29 -18.47 44.55
N GLY A 92 -22.37 -19.08 44.05
CA GLY A 92 -23.22 -19.99 44.82
C GLY A 92 -22.75 -21.46 44.83
N ASP A 93 -21.77 -21.83 44.00
CA ASP A 93 -21.31 -23.22 43.88
C ASP A 93 -20.06 -23.46 44.75
N PRO A 94 -20.15 -24.30 45.81
CA PRO A 94 -19.01 -24.61 46.67
C PRO A 94 -17.87 -25.32 45.93
N CYS A 95 -18.17 -26.07 44.86
CA CYS A 95 -17.17 -26.76 44.05
C CYS A 95 -16.35 -25.80 43.17
N ALA A 96 -16.91 -24.64 42.79
CA ALA A 96 -16.24 -23.65 41.96
C ALA A 96 -15.29 -22.73 42.74
N ASN A 97 -15.56 -22.53 44.03
CA ASN A 97 -14.79 -21.63 44.90
C ASN A 97 -13.69 -22.36 45.69
N GLN A 98 -13.62 -23.69 45.58
CA GLN A 98 -12.62 -24.49 46.26
C GLN A 98 -11.33 -24.57 45.42
N LEU A 99 -10.21 -24.19 46.03
CA LEU A 99 -8.89 -24.35 45.43
C LEU A 99 -8.62 -25.84 45.16
N VAL A 100 -8.23 -26.15 43.93
CA VAL A 100 -7.75 -27.49 43.57
C VAL A 100 -6.45 -27.74 44.35
N PRO A 101 -6.34 -28.82 45.14
CA PRO A 101 -5.12 -29.14 45.86
C PRO A 101 -3.93 -29.25 44.91
N SER A 102 -2.79 -28.63 45.26
CA SER A 102 -1.61 -28.57 44.40
C SER A 102 -1.13 -29.96 43.97
N ALA A 103 -1.18 -30.94 44.86
CA ALA A 103 -0.82 -32.33 44.55
C ALA A 103 -1.66 -32.94 43.40
N ALA A 104 -2.96 -32.63 43.35
CA ALA A 104 -3.84 -33.09 42.28
C ALA A 104 -3.59 -32.33 40.98
N ALA A 105 -3.37 -31.00 41.07
CA ALA A 105 -3.02 -30.17 39.92
C ALA A 105 -1.68 -30.58 39.29
N ASP A 106 -0.67 -30.86 40.12
CA ASP A 106 0.66 -31.30 39.69
C ASP A 106 0.60 -32.69 39.07
N SER A 107 -0.17 -33.62 39.65
CA SER A 107 -0.37 -34.95 39.07
C SER A 107 -1.02 -34.90 37.69
N LEU A 108 -2.03 -34.03 37.50
CA LEU A 108 -2.67 -33.81 36.20
C LEU A 108 -1.72 -33.16 35.20
N ARG A 109 -0.87 -32.23 35.66
CA ARG A 109 0.11 -31.54 34.82
C ARG A 109 1.20 -32.50 34.35
N GLU A 110 1.72 -33.33 35.24
CA GLU A 110 2.69 -34.38 34.94
C GLU A 110 2.13 -35.41 33.95
N TYR A 111 0.88 -35.84 34.15
CA TYR A 111 0.19 -36.71 33.19
C TYR A 111 0.05 -36.05 31.81
N ALA A 112 -0.40 -34.80 31.74
CA ALA A 112 -0.52 -34.08 30.48
C ALA A 112 0.82 -33.87 29.76
N ASP A 113 1.90 -33.62 30.51
CA ASP A 113 3.24 -33.49 29.97
C ASP A 113 3.75 -34.83 29.44
N SER A 114 3.47 -35.95 30.12
CA SER A 114 3.79 -37.30 29.65
C SER A 114 3.12 -37.64 28.30
N LEU A 115 1.90 -37.13 28.07
CA LEU A 115 1.19 -37.31 26.80
C LEU A 115 1.77 -36.43 25.68
N ARG A 116 2.33 -35.26 26.01
CA ARG A 116 2.98 -34.37 25.05
C ARG A 116 4.36 -34.86 24.65
N THR A 117 5.08 -35.47 25.59
CA THR A 117 6.28 -36.24 25.30
C THR A 117 5.88 -37.58 24.68
N SER A 118 5.35 -37.55 23.46
CA SER A 118 5.30 -38.76 22.64
C SER A 118 6.74 -39.29 22.54
N PRO A 119 7.01 -40.59 22.72
CA PRO A 119 8.33 -41.14 22.52
C PRO A 119 8.69 -40.86 21.06
N GLY A 120 9.63 -39.93 20.86
CA GLY A 120 10.16 -39.59 19.55
C GLY A 120 10.49 -40.90 18.84
N GLY A 121 9.88 -41.07 17.67
CA GLY A 121 10.08 -42.23 16.83
C GLY A 121 11.57 -42.53 16.77
N SER A 122 11.93 -43.73 17.20
CA SER A 122 13.20 -44.32 16.85
C SER A 122 13.14 -44.60 15.35
N ASP A 123 13.32 -43.57 14.53
CA ASP A 123 13.66 -43.75 13.13
C ASP A 123 15.09 -44.27 13.10
N LYS A 124 15.21 -45.59 13.14
CA LYS A 124 16.46 -46.29 12.92
C LYS A 124 16.75 -46.21 11.43
N ARG A 125 17.65 -45.31 11.05
CA ARG A 125 18.42 -45.43 9.81
C ARG A 125 19.88 -45.12 10.05
#